data_AF-A0A932WCJ4-F1
#
_entry.id   AF-A0A932WCJ4-F1
#
_cell.length_a   1.000
_cell.length_b   1.000
_cell.length_c   1.000
_cell.angle_alpha   90.00
_cell.angle_beta   90.00
_cell.angle_gamma   90.00
#
_symmetry.space_group_name_H-M   'P 1'
#
loop_
_entity.id
_entity.type
_entity.pdbx_description
1 polymer ?
#
loop_
_entity_poly.entity_id
_entity_poly.type
_entity_poly.pdbx_seq_one_letter_code
_entity_poly.pdbx_strand_id
1 'polypeptide(L)'
;MASDYRFERELRTPQSEAYVILEGEYPVGRIDLHFTPSIAHGVLNVSESITQEEVQDLIEVIDEELVMSADTSCEDFVVVVYQGRELGTFSAQDLEEEEEETEGRERQSGW
;
A
#
# COMPACT_ATOMS: atom_id res chain seq x y z
N MET A 1 -1.26 21.29 12.27
CA MET A 1 -2.60 21.17 11.64
C MET A 1 -2.62 19.74 11.17
N ALA A 2 -3.55 18.91 11.64
CA ALA A 2 -3.60 17.52 11.18
C ALA A 2 -3.79 17.53 9.66
N SER A 3 -2.91 16.86 8.93
CA SER A 3 -3.07 16.68 7.49
C SER A 3 -4.36 15.91 7.23
N ASP A 4 -5.15 16.37 6.25
CA ASP A 4 -6.44 15.77 5.90
C ASP A 4 -6.18 14.57 4.97
N TYR A 5 -5.83 13.44 5.58
CA TYR A 5 -5.56 12.19 4.86
C TYR A 5 -6.88 11.51 4.48
N ARG A 6 -6.94 10.97 3.26
CA ARG A 6 -8.04 10.13 2.80
C ARG A 6 -7.54 8.73 2.46
N PHE A 7 -8.25 7.72 2.95
CA PHE A 7 -7.95 6.32 2.66
C PHE A 7 -8.89 5.76 1.60
N GLU A 8 -8.34 5.38 0.45
CA GLU A 8 -9.07 4.70 -0.62
C GLU A 8 -8.78 3.21 -0.59
N ARG A 9 -9.79 2.40 -0.27
CA ARG A 9 -9.65 0.95 -0.16
C ARG A 9 -9.52 0.31 -1.54
N GLU A 10 -8.39 -0.34 -1.78
CA GLU A 10 -8.14 -1.09 -3.02
C GLU A 10 -8.63 -2.54 -2.92
N LEU A 11 -8.39 -3.18 -1.77
CA LEU A 11 -8.71 -4.58 -1.55
C LEU A 11 -9.25 -4.82 -0.14
N ARG A 12 -10.11 -5.84 -0.04
CA ARG A 12 -10.62 -6.37 1.23
C ARG A 12 -10.78 -7.88 1.14
N THR A 13 -10.21 -8.57 2.11
CA THR A 13 -10.46 -9.98 2.41
C THR A 13 -11.02 -10.09 3.83
N PRO A 14 -11.39 -11.28 4.31
CA PRO A 14 -11.85 -11.42 5.69
C PRO A 14 -10.79 -11.09 6.75
N GLN A 15 -9.49 -11.14 6.41
CA GLN A 15 -8.39 -10.90 7.35
C GLN A 15 -7.39 -9.84 6.89
N SER A 16 -7.58 -9.22 5.73
CA SER A 16 -6.64 -8.23 5.21
C SER A 16 -7.34 -7.12 4.45
N GLU A 17 -6.75 -5.93 4.51
CA GLU A 17 -7.20 -4.77 3.75
C GLU A 17 -5.99 -4.01 3.22
N ALA A 18 -6.13 -3.32 2.09
CA ALA A 18 -5.12 -2.38 1.62
C ALA A 18 -5.76 -1.08 1.16
N TYR A 19 -5.09 0.03 1.48
CA TYR A 19 -5.56 1.37 1.21
C TYR A 19 -4.46 2.20 0.55
N VAL A 20 -4.81 2.94 -0.50
CA VAL A 20 -4.03 4.08 -0.98
C VAL A 20 -4.31 5.26 -0.07
N ILE A 21 -3.26 5.97 0.31
CA ILE A 21 -3.31 7.14 1.19
C ILE A 21 -3.15 8.37 0.32
N LEU A 22 -4.13 9.26 0.38
CA LEU A 22 -4.15 10.51 -0.37
C LEU A 22 -4.03 11.69 0.58
N GLU A 23 -3.25 12.69 0.18
CA GLU A 23 -3.30 14.04 0.73
C GLU A 23 -3.88 14.97 -0.34
N GLY A 24 -5.14 15.39 -0.16
CA GLY A 24 -5.91 16.03 -1.22
C GLY A 24 -6.19 15.08 -2.39
N GLU A 25 -5.58 15.35 -3.55
CA GLU A 25 -5.66 14.49 -4.75
C GLU A 25 -4.36 13.72 -5.03
N TYR A 26 -3.35 13.86 -4.17
CA TYR A 26 -2.02 13.28 -4.40
C TYR A 26 -1.82 12.00 -3.57
N PRO A 27 -1.42 10.88 -4.18
CA PRO A 27 -1.02 9.70 -3.44
C PRO A 27 0.28 9.94 -2.70
N VAL A 28 0.24 9.73 -1.39
CA VAL A 28 1.37 9.91 -0.47
C VAL A 28 1.86 8.60 0.13
N GLY A 29 1.10 7.51 -0.03
CA GLY A 29 1.50 6.20 0.47
C GLY A 29 0.47 5.10 0.26
N ARG A 30 0.77 3.94 0.83
CA ARG A 30 -0.08 2.75 0.85
C ARG A 30 0.10 2.02 2.17
N ILE A 31 -1.00 1.57 2.77
CA ILE A 31 -1.01 0.73 3.97
C ILE A 31 -1.64 -0.62 3.64
N ASP A 32 -0.92 -1.69 3.92
CA ASP A 32 -1.44 -3.06 3.94
C ASP A 32 -1.67 -3.48 5.40
N LEU A 33 -2.90 -3.88 5.72
CA LEU A 33 -3.31 -4.33 7.04
C LEU A 33 -3.62 -5.83 7.02
N HIS A 34 -3.14 -6.53 8.05
CA HIS A 34 -3.41 -7.93 8.31
C HIS A 34 -3.94 -8.10 9.73
N PHE A 35 -5.20 -8.51 9.83
CA PHE A 35 -5.91 -8.67 11.09
C PHE A 35 -5.75 -10.09 11.62
N THR A 36 -5.29 -10.17 12.87
CA THR A 36 -5.36 -11.39 13.69
C THR A 36 -6.39 -11.16 14.82
N PRO A 37 -6.76 -12.19 15.60
CA PRO A 37 -7.76 -12.03 16.66
C PRO A 37 -7.47 -10.94 17.71
N SER A 38 -6.21 -10.53 17.89
CA SER A 38 -5.81 -9.55 18.91
C SER A 38 -4.89 -8.44 18.39
N ILE A 39 -4.17 -8.66 17.29
CA ILE A 39 -3.18 -7.71 16.76
C ILE A 39 -3.43 -7.43 15.28
N ALA A 40 -3.35 -6.17 14.89
CA ALA A 40 -3.31 -5.72 13.50
C ALA A 40 -1.85 -5.46 13.12
N HIS A 41 -1.42 -6.09 12.03
CA HIS A 41 -0.09 -5.87 11.45
C HIS A 41 -0.22 -4.96 10.24
N GLY A 42 0.53 -3.86 10.24
CA GLY A 42 0.58 -2.88 9.16
C GLY A 42 1.94 -2.86 8.45
N VAL A 43 1.93 -2.73 7.13
CA VAL A 43 3.09 -2.29 6.35
C VAL A 43 2.74 -0.96 5.67
N LEU A 44 3.33 0.12 6.16
CA LEU A 44 3.12 1.47 5.67
C LEU A 44 4.26 1.85 4.71
N ASN A 45 3.93 2.13 3.45
CA ASN A 45 4.86 2.71 2.49
C ASN A 45 4.47 4.16 2.27
N VAL A 46 5.40 5.10 2.44
CA VAL A 46 5.18 6.54 2.22
C VAL A 46 6.17 7.12 1.23
N SER A 47 5.80 8.23 0.61
CA SER A 47 6.67 8.96 -0.32
C SER A 47 7.88 9.56 0.41
N GLU A 48 8.98 9.77 -0.34
CA GLU A 48 10.21 10.41 0.18
C GLU A 48 10.00 11.82 0.73
N SER A 49 8.89 12.49 0.38
CA SER A 49 8.58 13.84 0.84
C SER A 49 7.93 13.90 2.23
N ILE A 50 7.42 12.78 2.75
CA ILE A 50 6.73 12.75 4.05
C ILE A 50 7.75 12.81 5.19
N THR A 51 7.55 13.71 6.13
CA THR A 51 8.43 13.86 7.30
C THR A 51 8.15 12.81 8.37
N GLN A 52 9.08 12.62 9.31
CA GLN A 52 8.88 11.68 10.42
C GLN A 52 7.74 12.09 11.37
N GLU A 53 7.43 13.39 11.46
CA GLU A 53 6.29 13.89 12.22
C GLU A 53 4.99 13.52 11.50
N GLU A 54 4.90 13.76 10.20
CA GLU A 54 3.74 13.36 9.37
C GLU A 54 3.53 11.84 9.35
N VAL A 55 4.60 11.03 9.37
CA VAL A 55 4.48 9.57 9.53
C VAL A 55 3.81 9.20 10.86
N GLN A 56 4.14 9.88 11.95
CA GLN A 56 3.52 9.61 13.25
C GLN A 56 2.05 10.00 13.25
N ASP A 57 1.73 11.19 12.74
CA ASP A 57 0.34 11.64 12.58
C ASP A 57 -0.46 10.65 11.71
N LEU A 58 0.12 10.16 10.61
CA LEU A 58 -0.52 9.19 9.74
C LEU A 58 -0.78 7.84 10.43
N ILE A 59 0.14 7.37 11.27
CA ILE A 59 -0.05 6.14 12.07
C ILE A 59 -1.21 6.31 13.06
N GLU A 60 -1.31 7.45 13.72
CA GLU A 60 -2.41 7.75 14.64
C GLU A 60 -3.76 7.74 13.92
N VAL A 61 -3.85 8.41 12.76
CA VAL A 61 -5.08 8.43 11.97
C VAL A 61 -5.43 7.02 11.43
N ILE A 62 -4.45 6.22 11.00
CA ILE A 62 -4.68 4.84 10.56
C ILE A 62 -5.24 3.99 11.70
N ASP A 63 -4.69 4.12 12.91
CA ASP A 63 -5.17 3.37 14.07
C ASP A 63 -6.63 3.74 14.37
N GLU A 64 -6.93 5.03 14.45
CA GLU A 64 -8.28 5.54 14.76
C GLU A 64 -9.31 5.21 13.66
N GLU A 65 -8.99 5.45 12.39
CA GLU A 65 -9.95 5.34 11.29
C GLU A 65 -10.07 3.94 10.71
N LEU A 66 -8.98 3.17 10.66
CA LEU A 66 -8.95 1.87 9.97
C LEU A 66 -8.90 0.69 10.94
N VAL A 67 -8.08 0.75 11.99
CA VAL A 67 -7.90 -0.37 12.92
C VAL A 67 -9.05 -0.42 13.93
N MET A 68 -9.34 0.69 14.60
CA MET A 68 -10.41 0.75 15.62
C MET A 68 -11.82 0.63 15.03
N SER A 69 -11.99 0.92 13.73
CA SER A 69 -13.27 0.79 13.03
C SER A 69 -13.51 -0.59 12.40
N ALA A 70 -12.49 -1.44 12.39
CA ALA A 70 -12.56 -2.76 11.79
C ALA A 70 -13.55 -3.67 12.54
N ASP A 71 -14.17 -4.61 11.80
CA ASP A 71 -15.10 -5.59 12.38
C ASP A 71 -14.42 -6.55 13.39
N THR A 72 -13.09 -6.65 13.35
CA THR A 72 -12.28 -7.45 14.27
C THR A 72 -11.89 -6.61 15.48
N SER A 73 -12.16 -7.09 16.69
CA SER A 73 -11.72 -6.45 17.93
C SER A 73 -10.21 -6.56 18.09
N CYS A 74 -9.47 -5.64 17.47
CA CYS A 74 -8.04 -5.54 17.60
C CYS A 74 -7.69 -4.76 18.87
N GLU A 75 -6.77 -5.30 19.68
CA GLU A 75 -6.33 -4.70 20.94
C GLU A 75 -4.99 -3.96 20.81
N ASP A 76 -4.23 -4.23 19.73
CA ASP A 76 -2.88 -3.70 19.53
C ASP A 76 -2.55 -3.55 18.03
N PHE A 77 -1.83 -2.49 17.67
CA PHE A 77 -1.46 -2.16 16.30
C PHE A 77 0.06 -2.07 16.15
N VAL A 78 0.63 -2.90 15.28
CA VAL A 78 2.06 -2.93 14.98
C VAL A 78 2.29 -2.61 13.52
N VAL A 79 3.01 -1.52 13.25
CA VAL A 79 3.30 -1.05 11.89
C VAL A 79 4.80 -1.00 11.60
N VAL A 80 5.19 -1.49 10.42
CA VAL A 80 6.53 -1.29 9.86
C VAL A 80 6.42 -0.24 8.76
N VAL A 81 7.29 0.78 8.80
CA VAL A 81 7.26 1.89 7.87
C VAL A 81 8.45 1.83 6.91
N TYR A 82 8.15 1.97 5.62
CA TYR A 82 9.11 2.17 4.54
C TYR A 82 8.87 3.53 3.90
N GLN A 83 9.95 4.23 3.58
CA GLN A 83 9.91 5.49 2.87
C GLN A 83 10.68 5.37 1.56
N GLY A 84 10.05 5.77 0.46
CA GLY A 84 10.65 5.64 -0.86
C GLY A 84 9.77 6.19 -1.99
N ARG A 85 10.07 5.75 -3.21
CA ARG A 85 9.35 6.17 -4.42
C ARG A 85 8.61 4.99 -5.04
N GLU A 86 7.34 5.20 -5.34
CA GLU A 86 6.55 4.26 -6.13
C GLU A 86 7.09 4.18 -7.56
N LEU A 87 7.33 2.96 -8.03
CA LEU A 87 7.84 2.70 -9.39
C LEU A 87 6.73 2.42 -10.40
N GLY A 88 5.53 2.08 -9.92
CA GLY A 88 4.37 1.71 -10.72
C GLY A 88 3.82 0.33 -10.34
N THR A 89 2.74 -0.05 -11.02
CA THR A 89 2.11 -1.38 -10.90
C THR A 89 2.59 -2.27 -12.03
N PHE A 90 2.93 -3.52 -11.71
CA PHE A 90 3.36 -4.53 -12.66
C PHE A 90 2.48 -5.75 -12.49
N SER A 91 1.94 -6.30 -13.58
CA SER A 91 1.23 -7.58 -13.55
C SER A 91 2.08 -8.68 -14.18
N ALA A 92 1.93 -9.91 -13.70
CA ALA A 92 2.64 -11.05 -14.27
C ALA A 92 2.28 -11.27 -15.75
N GLN A 93 1.05 -10.94 -16.15
CA GLN A 93 0.57 -11.06 -17.52
C GLN A 93 1.32 -10.10 -18.45
N ASP A 94 1.53 -8.85 -18.02
CA ASP A 94 2.29 -7.85 -18.82
C ASP A 94 3.73 -8.33 -19.07
N LEU A 95 4.34 -9.01 -18.10
CA LEU A 95 5.70 -9.52 -18.21
C LEU A 95 5.80 -10.72 -19.17
N GLU A 96 4.80 -11.61 -19.15
CA GLU A 96 4.73 -12.76 -20.08
C GLU A 96 4.55 -12.30 -21.53
N GLU A 97 3.74 -11.27 -21.78
CA GLU A 97 3.54 -10.68 -23.12
C GLU A 97 4.83 -10.07 -23.68
N GLU A 98 5.61 -9.35 -22.86
CA GLU A 98 6.91 -8.79 -23.28
C GLU A 98 7.95 -9.87 -23.62
N GLU A 99 7.96 -10.99 -22.89
CA GLU A 99 8.82 -12.14 -23.18
C GLU A 99 8.44 -12.81 -24.52
N GLU A 100 7.15 -13.04 -24.78
CA GLU A 100 6.70 -13.61 -26.06
C GLU A 100 7.03 -12.70 -27.25
N GLU A 101 6.85 -11.38 -27.12
CA GLU A 101 7.20 -10.42 -28.16
C GLU A 101 8.71 -10.41 -28.45
N THR A 102 9.54 -10.43 -27.41
CA THR A 102 11.00 -10.44 -27.56
C THR A 102 11.50 -11.72 -28.22
N GLU A 103 11.05 -12.90 -27.78
CA GLU A 103 11.42 -14.16 -28.43
C GLU A 103 10.88 -14.25 -29.88
N GLY A 104 9.69 -13.71 -30.14
CA GLY A 104 9.10 -13.63 -31.48
C GLY A 104 9.94 -12.78 -32.44
N ARG A 105 10.53 -11.68 -31.93
CA ARG A 105 11.41 -10.77 -32.69
C ARG A 105 12.78 -11.39 -32.97
N GLU A 106 13.33 -12.14 -32.03
CA GLU A 106 14.59 -12.88 -32.23
C GLU A 106 14.43 -13.98 -33.29
N ARG A 107 13.32 -14.74 -33.26
CA ARG A 107 12.99 -15.77 -34.26
C ARG A 107 12.82 -15.24 -35.69
N GLN A 108 12.43 -13.98 -35.86
CA GLN A 108 12.32 -13.34 -37.19
C GLN A 108 13.63 -12.69 -37.68
N SER A 109 14.61 -12.50 -36.80
CA SER A 109 15.89 -11.86 -37.12
C SER A 109 17.03 -12.83 -37.48
N GLY A 110 16.82 -14.14 -37.29
CA GLY A 110 17.76 -15.18 -37.69
C GLY A 110 17.69 -15.52 -39.18
N TRP A 111 18.62 -14.96 -39.97
CA TRP A 111 19.01 -15.46 -41.30
C TRP A 111 20.17 -16.46 -41.18
#